data_AF-A0AAU3NW44-F1
#
_entry.id   AF-A0AAU3NW44-F1
#
_cell.length_a   1.000
_cell.length_b   1.000
_cell.length_c   1.000
_cell.angle_alpha   90.00
_cell.angle_beta   90.00
_cell.angle_gamma   90.00
#
_symmetry.space_group_name_H-M   'P 1'
#
loop_
_entity.id
_entity.type
_entity.pdbx_description
1 polymer ?
#
loop_
_entity_poly.entity_id
_entity_poly.type
_entity_poly.pdbx_seq_one_letter_code
_entity_poly.pdbx_strand_id
1 'polypeptide(L)'
;MITLPLSPEQRTVYWTVAVHDTYGSVHQSTGLHASAVRRQYDFWPAKPSTARMELTEHTLIQARTITTFENLPGEREATPLPDLPAGAHEVKRFFKFTSALADGSLTRFGPTVLPTGDDVRRFYNWTVTTQDRAQAVYVDVSTLRILDITLTRYTREIQLADLPDDFTASLMGQLETEGLCWVPVPEHAGTYLRVPLADSSEITISGATADGREASSQHTAADHADWLAVWGGFNDSFVEVYRSARRGLTRAADTAALAAAVLECAREHGGGPVLKDAPKQPHSGELAQDA
;
A
#
# COMPACT_ATOMS: atom_id res chain seq x y z
N MET A 1 -4.54 -8.76 -33.43
CA MET A 1 -3.56 -8.37 -32.39
C MET A 1 -4.09 -8.93 -31.08
N ILE A 2 -3.33 -9.77 -30.38
CA ILE A 2 -3.80 -10.48 -29.19
C ILE A 2 -3.59 -9.56 -27.98
N THR A 3 -4.69 -9.13 -27.34
CA THR A 3 -4.70 -8.51 -26.01
C THR A 3 -4.20 -9.54 -25.00
N LEU A 4 -2.93 -9.47 -24.63
CA LEU A 4 -2.37 -10.36 -23.61
C LEU A 4 -2.66 -9.75 -22.23
N PRO A 5 -3.35 -10.48 -21.32
CA PRO A 5 -3.49 -10.03 -19.94
C PRO A 5 -2.10 -9.92 -19.31
N LEU A 6 -1.85 -8.83 -18.59
CA LEU A 6 -0.66 -8.76 -17.74
C LEU A 6 -0.92 -9.69 -16.54
N SER A 7 0.00 -10.63 -16.30
CA SER A 7 -0.05 -11.66 -15.25
C SER A 7 -0.17 -11.07 -13.82
N PRO A 8 -0.59 -11.89 -12.83
CA PRO A 8 -1.97 -12.23 -12.49
C PRO A 8 -2.75 -11.06 -11.84
N GLU A 9 -4.06 -11.23 -11.64
CA GLU A 9 -4.91 -10.26 -10.97
C GLU A 9 -4.36 -9.86 -9.58
N GLN A 10 -4.21 -8.56 -9.33
CA GLN A 10 -3.73 -8.06 -8.05
C GLN A 10 -4.87 -8.08 -7.04
N ARG A 11 -4.74 -8.91 -6.00
CA ARG A 11 -5.69 -8.98 -4.88
C ARG A 11 -5.18 -8.19 -3.69
N THR A 12 -5.99 -7.27 -3.18
CA THR A 12 -5.73 -6.52 -1.94
C THR A 12 -6.85 -6.76 -0.95
N VAL A 13 -6.52 -7.09 0.29
CA VAL A 13 -7.51 -7.25 1.38
C VAL A 13 -7.22 -6.19 2.44
N TYR A 14 -8.26 -5.49 2.87
CA TYR A 14 -8.21 -4.50 3.95
C TYR A 14 -9.52 -4.50 4.72
N TRP A 15 -9.52 -3.93 5.91
CA TRP A 15 -10.67 -3.94 6.81
C TRP A 15 -11.14 -2.52 7.12
N THR A 16 -12.41 -2.41 7.47
CA THR A 16 -13.04 -1.21 8.00
C THR A 16 -13.65 -1.53 9.35
N VAL A 17 -13.37 -0.67 10.34
CA VAL A 17 -14.03 -0.69 11.65
C VAL A 17 -14.96 0.50 11.71
N ALA A 18 -16.23 0.25 11.97
CA ALA A 18 -17.23 1.27 12.28
C ALA A 18 -17.62 1.18 13.76
N VAL A 19 -17.42 2.28 14.50
CA VAL A 19 -17.77 2.38 15.91
C VAL A 19 -18.98 3.26 16.03
N HIS A 20 -20.08 2.68 16.50
CA HIS A 20 -21.30 3.41 16.80
C HIS A 20 -21.26 3.83 18.26
N ASP A 21 -21.43 5.12 18.51
CA ASP A 21 -21.61 5.61 19.87
C ASP A 21 -23.08 5.47 20.32
N THR A 22 -23.31 5.65 21.61
CA THR A 22 -24.65 5.64 22.23
C THR A 22 -25.52 6.84 21.85
N TYR A 23 -24.94 7.86 21.22
CA TYR A 23 -25.57 9.12 20.85
C TYR A 23 -25.94 9.20 19.35
N GLY A 24 -25.63 8.16 18.58
CA GLY A 24 -25.93 8.03 17.15
C GLY A 24 -24.80 8.44 16.21
N SER A 25 -23.63 8.87 16.70
CA SER A 25 -22.46 9.15 15.86
C SER A 25 -21.76 7.85 15.44
N VAL A 26 -21.14 7.89 14.26
CA VAL A 26 -20.35 6.77 13.73
C VAL A 26 -18.93 7.24 13.43
N HIS A 27 -17.97 6.61 14.08
CA HIS A 27 -16.55 6.75 13.75
C HIS A 27 -16.13 5.61 12.85
N GLN A 28 -15.70 5.93 11.63
CA GLN A 28 -15.31 4.94 10.64
C GLN A 28 -13.80 5.04 10.34
N SER A 29 -13.10 3.93 10.42
CA SER A 29 -11.70 3.79 10.02
C SER A 29 -11.59 2.72 8.94
N THR A 30 -11.05 3.07 7.77
CA THR A 30 -10.96 2.18 6.60
C THR A 30 -9.51 2.01 6.13
N GLY A 31 -9.25 1.01 5.30
CA GLY A 31 -7.90 0.68 4.83
C GLY A 31 -7.03 0.08 5.94
N LEU A 32 -7.65 -0.47 6.99
CA LEU A 32 -6.93 -1.05 8.11
C LEU A 32 -6.36 -2.41 7.74
N HIS A 33 -5.26 -2.77 8.39
CA HIS A 33 -4.76 -4.14 8.46
C HIS A 33 -5.23 -4.82 9.75
N ALA A 34 -5.10 -6.15 9.84
CA ALA A 34 -5.67 -6.94 10.94
C ALA A 34 -5.14 -6.52 12.33
N SER A 35 -3.86 -6.15 12.47
CA SER A 35 -3.30 -5.59 13.72
C SER A 35 -3.97 -4.28 14.12
N ALA A 36 -4.17 -3.36 13.16
CA ALA A 36 -4.83 -2.09 13.41
C ALA A 36 -6.30 -2.29 13.80
N VAL A 37 -6.99 -3.28 13.22
CA VAL A 37 -8.33 -3.68 13.66
C VAL A 37 -8.31 -4.17 15.10
N ARG A 38 -7.41 -5.10 15.46
CA ARG A 38 -7.28 -5.61 16.84
C ARG A 38 -7.04 -4.47 17.83
N ARG A 39 -6.14 -3.54 17.51
CA ARG A 39 -5.90 -2.33 18.33
C ARG A 39 -7.15 -1.47 18.51
N GLN A 40 -8.00 -1.33 17.50
CA GLN A 40 -9.27 -0.63 17.64
C GLN A 40 -10.23 -1.37 18.57
N TYR A 41 -10.30 -2.70 18.46
CA TYR A 41 -11.11 -3.56 19.32
C TYR A 41 -10.59 -3.65 20.76
N ASP A 42 -9.31 -3.37 21.03
CA ASP A 42 -8.80 -3.23 22.39
C ASP A 42 -9.14 -1.85 23.00
N PHE A 43 -9.20 -0.81 22.16
CA PHE A 43 -9.35 0.58 22.61
C PHE A 43 -10.80 1.02 22.82
N TRP A 44 -11.68 0.74 21.86
CA TRP A 44 -13.03 1.30 21.85
C TRP A 44 -14.00 0.68 22.87
N PRO A 45 -13.99 -0.64 23.14
CA PRO A 45 -14.90 -1.22 24.13
C PRO A 45 -14.69 -0.68 25.56
N ALA A 46 -13.49 -0.17 25.87
CA ALA A 46 -13.22 0.47 27.15
C ALA A 46 -13.90 1.84 27.32
N LYS A 47 -14.43 2.43 26.23
CA LYS A 47 -15.10 3.74 26.29
C LYS A 47 -16.59 3.58 26.61
N PRO A 48 -17.11 4.27 27.64
CA PRO A 48 -18.53 4.19 28.01
C PRO A 48 -19.51 4.62 26.92
N SER A 49 -19.07 5.47 25.99
CA SER A 49 -19.89 5.97 24.89
C SER A 49 -20.01 5.00 23.72
N THR A 50 -19.27 3.89 23.71
CA THR A 50 -19.29 2.93 22.59
C THR A 50 -20.48 1.98 22.76
N ALA A 51 -21.43 2.04 21.82
CA ALA A 51 -22.61 1.18 21.81
C ALA A 51 -22.34 -0.16 21.11
N ARG A 52 -21.70 -0.12 19.94
CA ARG A 52 -21.34 -1.32 19.16
C ARG A 52 -20.22 -1.03 18.17
N MET A 53 -19.56 -2.08 17.73
CA MET A 53 -18.54 -2.03 16.69
C MET A 53 -18.90 -3.02 15.58
N GLU A 54 -18.75 -2.60 14.33
CA GLU A 54 -18.94 -3.42 13.13
C GLU A 54 -17.60 -3.53 12.40
N LEU A 55 -17.28 -4.75 11.95
CA LEU A 55 -16.06 -5.05 11.21
C LEU A 55 -16.42 -5.56 9.81
N THR A 56 -15.89 -4.91 8.80
CA THR A 56 -16.08 -5.28 7.40
C THR A 56 -14.74 -5.59 6.75
N GLU A 57 -14.64 -6.73 6.10
CA GLU A 57 -13.55 -7.05 5.18
C GLU A 57 -13.88 -6.55 3.78
N HIS A 58 -12.90 -5.93 3.15
CA HIS A 58 -12.94 -5.54 1.75
C HIS A 58 -11.86 -6.30 0.99
N THR A 59 -12.28 -7.04 -0.04
CA THR A 59 -11.37 -7.61 -1.03
C THR A 59 -11.48 -6.81 -2.32
N LEU A 60 -10.34 -6.35 -2.82
CA LEU A 60 -10.19 -5.65 -4.08
C LEU A 60 -9.42 -6.56 -5.05
N ILE A 61 -10.01 -6.89 -6.18
CA ILE A 61 -9.35 -7.62 -7.26
C ILE A 61 -9.16 -6.66 -8.42
N GLN A 62 -7.92 -6.50 -8.87
CA GLN A 62 -7.58 -5.63 -9.98
C GLN A 62 -7.01 -6.45 -11.14
N ALA A 63 -7.73 -6.46 -12.26
CA ALA A 63 -7.26 -7.01 -13.52
C ALA A 63 -6.74 -5.89 -14.41
N ARG A 64 -5.64 -6.16 -15.14
CA ARG A 64 -4.96 -5.17 -15.99
C ARG A 64 -4.64 -5.78 -17.36
N THR A 65 -4.99 -5.05 -18.41
CA THR A 65 -4.73 -5.47 -19.79
C THR A 65 -4.23 -4.29 -20.60
N ILE A 66 -3.23 -4.51 -21.44
CA ILE A 66 -2.82 -3.48 -22.41
C ILE A 66 -3.87 -3.45 -23.53
N THR A 67 -4.47 -2.30 -23.76
CA THR A 67 -5.44 -2.07 -24.84
C THR A 67 -4.91 -1.05 -25.86
N THR A 68 -5.61 -0.93 -26.98
CA THR A 68 -5.28 0.00 -28.08
C THR A 68 -6.45 0.95 -28.33
N PHE A 69 -6.21 2.04 -29.05
CA PHE A 69 -7.25 3.04 -29.34
C PHE A 69 -8.43 2.46 -30.12
N GLU A 70 -8.20 1.48 -30.99
CA GLU A 70 -9.24 0.81 -31.80
C GLU A 70 -10.15 -0.06 -30.93
N ASN A 71 -9.66 -0.51 -29.78
CA ASN A 71 -10.40 -1.33 -28.82
C ASN A 71 -11.09 -0.49 -27.73
N LEU A 72 -10.92 0.83 -27.75
CA LEU A 72 -11.68 1.72 -26.87
C LEU A 72 -13.12 1.85 -27.37
N PRO A 73 -14.10 2.09 -26.47
CA PRO A 73 -15.45 2.47 -26.84
C PRO A 73 -15.42 3.63 -27.84
N GLY A 74 -16.32 3.65 -28.83
CA GLY A 74 -16.39 4.69 -29.85
C GLY A 74 -16.52 6.10 -29.27
N GLU A 75 -16.32 7.12 -30.10
CA GLU A 75 -16.44 8.50 -29.63
C GLU A 75 -17.86 8.75 -29.10
N ARG A 76 -17.98 9.26 -27.86
CA ARG A 76 -19.22 9.47 -27.11
C ARG A 76 -20.00 8.20 -26.78
N GLU A 77 -19.43 7.02 -27.01
CA GLU A 77 -20.03 5.77 -26.55
C GLU A 77 -19.75 5.58 -25.06
N ALA A 78 -20.75 5.06 -24.36
CA ALA A 78 -20.60 4.70 -22.96
C ALA A 78 -19.52 3.63 -22.82
N THR A 79 -18.62 3.80 -21.86
CA THR A 79 -17.65 2.75 -21.54
C THR A 79 -18.40 1.58 -20.91
N PRO A 80 -18.39 0.38 -21.54
CA PRO A 80 -19.17 -0.73 -21.03
C PRO A 80 -18.54 -1.16 -19.72
N LEU A 81 -19.39 -1.24 -18.69
CA LEU A 81 -19.04 -1.81 -17.42
C LEU A 81 -18.91 -3.33 -17.60
N PRO A 82 -17.84 -3.94 -17.06
CA PRO A 82 -17.75 -5.39 -17.00
C PRO A 82 -18.91 -5.95 -16.18
N ASP A 83 -19.31 -7.19 -16.49
CA ASP A 83 -20.32 -7.90 -15.70
C ASP A 83 -19.91 -7.94 -14.23
N LEU A 84 -20.88 -7.76 -13.34
CA LEU A 84 -20.68 -7.85 -11.90
C LEU A 84 -20.53 -9.34 -11.52
N PRO A 85 -19.34 -9.81 -11.08
CA PRO A 85 -19.19 -11.20 -10.67
C PRO A 85 -20.08 -11.53 -9.47
N ALA A 86 -20.47 -12.80 -9.35
CA ALA A 86 -21.27 -13.25 -8.22
C ALA A 86 -20.58 -12.90 -6.88
N GLY A 87 -21.34 -12.28 -5.97
CA GLY A 87 -20.85 -11.83 -4.66
C GLY A 87 -20.04 -10.53 -4.66
N ALA A 88 -19.69 -9.99 -5.83
CA ALA A 88 -19.10 -8.66 -5.93
C ALA A 88 -20.16 -7.58 -5.64
N HIS A 89 -19.74 -6.52 -4.98
CA HIS A 89 -20.59 -5.39 -4.62
C HIS A 89 -20.48 -4.26 -5.63
N GLU A 90 -19.29 -4.12 -6.23
CA GLU A 90 -19.00 -3.05 -7.18
C GLU A 90 -17.96 -3.53 -8.16
N VAL A 91 -18.14 -3.16 -9.43
CA VAL A 91 -17.11 -3.29 -10.46
C VAL A 91 -16.94 -1.95 -11.12
N LYS A 92 -15.69 -1.50 -11.23
CA LYS A 92 -15.31 -0.32 -11.98
C LYS A 92 -14.38 -0.71 -13.10
N ARG A 93 -14.50 0.04 -14.19
CA ARG A 93 -13.53 0.02 -15.27
C ARG A 93 -13.03 1.42 -15.51
N PHE A 94 -11.73 1.56 -15.70
CA PHE A 94 -11.11 2.81 -16.06
C PHE A 94 -9.80 2.55 -16.81
N PHE A 95 -9.30 3.59 -17.45
CA PHE A 95 -8.07 3.55 -18.22
C PHE A 95 -6.98 4.36 -17.54
N LYS A 96 -5.73 4.05 -17.90
CA LYS A 96 -4.56 4.80 -17.47
C LYS A 96 -3.50 4.74 -18.57
N PHE A 97 -2.66 5.77 -18.69
CA PHE A 97 -1.47 5.69 -19.52
C PHE A 97 -0.27 5.13 -18.76
N THR A 98 0.51 4.34 -19.47
CA THR A 98 1.80 3.86 -19.02
C THR A 98 2.80 3.99 -20.16
N SER A 99 4.08 4.22 -19.85
CA SER A 99 5.14 4.24 -20.84
C SER A 99 5.89 2.92 -20.77
N ALA A 100 6.05 2.28 -21.93
CA ALA A 100 6.86 1.09 -22.08
C ALA A 100 8.34 1.47 -22.21
N LEU A 101 9.18 0.97 -21.32
CA LEU A 101 10.63 1.13 -21.41
C LEU A 101 11.23 0.14 -22.41
N ALA A 102 12.49 0.36 -22.78
CA ALA A 102 13.21 -0.47 -23.76
C ALA A 102 13.34 -1.95 -23.33
N ASP A 103 13.29 -2.22 -22.03
CA ASP A 103 13.31 -3.58 -21.44
C ASP A 103 11.92 -4.24 -21.41
N GLY A 104 10.88 -3.55 -21.89
CA GLY A 104 9.48 -4.02 -21.90
C GLY A 104 8.72 -3.75 -20.60
N SER A 105 9.36 -3.16 -19.58
CA SER A 105 8.69 -2.77 -18.34
C SER A 105 7.78 -1.55 -18.52
N LEU A 106 6.82 -1.38 -17.61
CA LEU A 106 5.77 -0.37 -17.71
C LEU A 106 5.90 0.65 -16.56
N THR A 107 5.98 1.93 -16.89
CA THR A 107 6.08 3.04 -15.92
C THR A 107 4.85 3.93 -15.96
N ARG A 108 4.49 4.53 -14.82
CA ARG A 108 3.31 5.39 -14.71
C ARG A 108 3.49 6.65 -15.56
N PHE A 109 2.48 7.00 -16.36
CA PHE A 109 2.43 8.26 -17.08
C PHE A 109 1.04 8.89 -17.01
N GLY A 110 0.97 10.21 -16.79
CA GLY A 110 -0.29 10.96 -16.82
C GLY A 110 -1.27 10.67 -15.67
N PRO A 111 -2.56 10.99 -15.87
CA PRO A 111 -3.62 10.85 -14.86
C PRO A 111 -3.75 9.42 -14.32
N THR A 112 -4.11 9.31 -13.05
CA THR A 112 -4.29 8.01 -12.41
C THR A 112 -5.57 7.29 -12.86
N VAL A 113 -6.60 8.05 -13.26
CA VAL A 113 -7.89 7.52 -13.69
C VAL A 113 -8.38 8.31 -14.92
N LEU A 114 -8.66 7.59 -16.00
CA LEU A 114 -9.35 8.08 -17.20
C LEU A 114 -10.65 7.27 -17.32
N PRO A 115 -11.81 7.86 -16.94
CA PRO A 115 -13.07 7.10 -16.84
C PRO A 115 -13.58 6.52 -18.15
N THR A 116 -13.32 7.21 -19.27
CA THR A 116 -13.86 6.83 -20.58
C THR A 116 -12.80 6.77 -21.68
N GLY A 117 -13.13 6.09 -22.79
CA GLY A 117 -12.31 6.11 -24.00
C GLY A 117 -12.08 7.52 -24.57
N ASP A 118 -13.05 8.43 -24.40
CA ASP A 118 -12.91 9.82 -24.84
C ASP A 118 -11.93 10.60 -23.97
N ASP A 119 -11.90 10.34 -22.65
CA ASP A 119 -10.89 10.92 -21.77
C ASP A 119 -9.48 10.48 -22.18
N VAL A 120 -9.34 9.21 -22.59
CA VAL A 120 -8.08 8.67 -23.14
C VAL A 120 -7.68 9.40 -24.42
N ARG A 121 -8.59 9.52 -25.40
CA ARG A 121 -8.35 10.25 -26.67
C ARG A 121 -8.01 11.71 -26.42
N ARG A 122 -8.76 12.38 -25.55
CA ARG A 122 -8.58 13.79 -25.20
C ARG A 122 -7.23 14.02 -24.55
N PHE A 123 -6.84 13.19 -23.58
CA PHE A 123 -5.55 13.29 -22.92
C PHE A 123 -4.38 13.01 -23.88
N TYR A 124 -4.51 12.01 -24.75
CA TYR A 124 -3.51 11.72 -25.78
C TYR A 124 -3.33 12.89 -26.74
N ASN A 125 -4.42 13.43 -27.29
CA ASN A 125 -4.37 14.57 -28.20
C ASN A 125 -3.78 15.81 -27.53
N TRP A 126 -4.14 16.07 -26.27
CA TRP A 126 -3.53 17.15 -25.49
C TRP A 126 -2.02 16.94 -25.31
N THR A 127 -1.58 15.70 -25.03
CA THR A 127 -0.15 15.36 -24.88
C THR A 127 0.62 15.63 -26.17
N VAL A 128 0.13 15.12 -27.31
CA VAL A 128 0.75 15.33 -28.63
C VAL A 128 0.82 16.81 -28.98
N THR A 129 -0.30 17.54 -28.90
CA THR A 129 -0.37 18.95 -29.29
C THR A 129 0.44 19.88 -28.38
N THR A 130 0.67 19.48 -27.13
CA THR A 130 1.50 20.25 -26.19
C THR A 130 2.98 20.05 -26.47
N GLN A 131 3.41 18.87 -26.95
CA GLN A 131 4.80 18.63 -27.34
C GLN A 131 5.24 19.49 -28.52
N ASP A 132 4.36 19.70 -29.51
CA ASP A 132 4.63 20.59 -30.64
C ASP A 132 4.89 22.05 -30.21
N ARG A 133 4.51 22.41 -28.96
CA ARG A 133 4.54 23.79 -28.45
C ARG A 133 5.44 23.98 -27.23
N ALA A 134 5.87 22.92 -26.54
CA ALA A 134 6.57 23.01 -25.25
C ALA A 134 8.04 22.54 -25.34
N GLN A 135 8.97 23.34 -24.84
CA GLN A 135 10.42 23.06 -24.85
C GLN A 135 10.94 22.23 -23.66
N ALA A 136 10.11 21.90 -22.66
CA ALA A 136 10.64 21.43 -21.37
C ALA A 136 10.43 19.93 -21.05
N VAL A 137 9.42 19.25 -21.60
CA VAL A 137 9.20 17.82 -21.34
C VAL A 137 8.76 17.11 -22.61
N TYR A 138 9.70 16.42 -23.26
CA TYR A 138 9.43 15.54 -24.37
C TYR A 138 8.96 14.17 -23.85
N VAL A 139 7.84 13.66 -24.36
CA VAL A 139 7.36 12.30 -24.06
C VAL A 139 7.35 11.53 -25.36
N ASP A 140 8.04 10.40 -25.41
CA ASP A 140 7.96 9.53 -26.58
C ASP A 140 6.58 8.86 -26.64
N VAL A 141 5.69 9.47 -27.43
CA VAL A 141 4.32 8.98 -27.64
C VAL A 141 4.27 7.57 -28.21
N SER A 142 5.32 7.10 -28.89
CA SER A 142 5.41 5.73 -29.40
C SER A 142 5.55 4.68 -28.29
N THR A 143 6.02 5.09 -27.10
CA THR A 143 6.15 4.24 -25.92
C THR A 143 4.87 4.17 -25.09
N LEU A 144 3.91 5.08 -25.33
CA LEU A 144 2.68 5.11 -24.55
C LEU A 144 1.82 3.87 -24.85
N ARG A 145 1.30 3.30 -23.78
CA ARG A 145 0.35 2.18 -23.79
C ARG A 145 -0.86 2.57 -22.95
N ILE A 146 -2.03 2.12 -23.38
CA ILE A 146 -3.26 2.29 -22.62
C ILE A 146 -3.44 1.04 -21.78
N LEU A 147 -3.53 1.23 -20.47
CA LEU A 147 -3.85 0.17 -19.53
C LEU A 147 -5.35 0.22 -19.24
N ASP A 148 -6.05 -0.84 -19.61
CA ASP A 148 -7.43 -1.10 -19.23
C ASP A 148 -7.45 -1.81 -17.88
N ILE A 149 -8.14 -1.21 -16.92
CA ILE A 149 -8.15 -1.65 -15.53
C ILE A 149 -9.57 -1.94 -15.13
N THR A 150 -9.80 -3.19 -14.73
CA THR A 150 -11.04 -3.62 -14.06
C THR A 150 -10.75 -3.80 -12.58
N LEU A 151 -11.59 -3.20 -11.74
CA LEU A 151 -11.49 -3.21 -10.30
C LEU A 151 -12.79 -3.76 -9.72
N THR A 152 -12.71 -4.95 -9.15
CA THR A 152 -13.83 -5.68 -8.54
C THR A 152 -13.71 -5.61 -7.04
N ARG A 153 -14.76 -5.12 -6.37
CA ARG A 153 -14.83 -4.99 -4.92
C ARG A 153 -15.80 -5.99 -4.34
N TYR A 154 -15.33 -6.77 -3.38
CA TYR A 154 -16.13 -7.64 -2.52
C TYR A 154 -16.11 -7.08 -1.12
N THR A 155 -17.25 -7.11 -0.44
CA THR A 155 -17.36 -6.73 0.96
C THR A 155 -18.08 -7.82 1.73
N ARG A 156 -17.61 -8.13 2.93
CA ARG A 156 -18.33 -9.02 3.83
C ARG A 156 -18.16 -8.55 5.27
N GLU A 157 -19.22 -8.67 6.05
CA GLU A 157 -19.13 -8.51 7.49
C GLU A 157 -18.40 -9.73 8.06
N ILE A 158 -17.50 -9.49 9.01
CA ILE A 158 -16.74 -10.55 9.68
C ILE A 158 -16.68 -10.27 11.17
N GLN A 159 -16.41 -11.29 11.97
CA GLN A 159 -16.12 -11.15 13.39
C GLN A 159 -14.63 -10.98 13.63
N LEU A 160 -14.26 -10.48 14.81
CA LEU A 160 -12.85 -10.30 15.19
C LEU A 160 -12.06 -11.62 15.12
N ALA A 161 -12.72 -12.74 15.45
CA ALA A 161 -12.14 -14.09 15.41
C ALA A 161 -11.86 -14.60 13.98
N ASP A 162 -12.47 -13.98 12.96
CA ASP A 162 -12.24 -14.33 11.56
C ASP A 162 -11.01 -13.62 10.95
N LEU A 163 -10.39 -12.70 11.70
CA LEU A 163 -9.16 -12.05 11.26
C LEU A 163 -8.01 -13.06 11.18
N PRO A 164 -7.17 -13.00 10.14
CA PRO A 164 -6.01 -13.87 10.05
C PRO A 164 -5.05 -13.61 11.22
N ASP A 165 -4.64 -14.69 11.90
CA ASP A 165 -3.68 -14.66 13.01
C ASP A 165 -2.28 -14.21 12.57
N ASP A 166 -1.95 -14.43 11.29
CA ASP A 166 -0.60 -14.25 10.74
C ASP A 166 -0.15 -12.79 10.53
N PHE A 167 -0.96 -11.77 10.85
CA PHE A 167 -0.48 -10.39 10.66
C PHE A 167 0.57 -9.97 11.69
N THR A 168 0.55 -10.49 12.92
CA THR A 168 1.66 -10.30 13.88
C THR A 168 2.92 -11.06 13.46
N ALA A 169 2.80 -12.11 12.63
CA ALA A 169 3.93 -12.79 11.99
C ALA A 169 4.37 -12.10 10.69
N SER A 170 3.50 -11.32 10.05
CA SER A 170 3.83 -10.45 8.92
C SER A 170 4.77 -9.33 9.35
N LEU A 171 5.75 -9.02 8.50
CA LEU A 171 6.67 -7.89 8.67
C LEU A 171 5.93 -6.62 9.08
N MET A 172 4.77 -6.36 8.48
CA MET A 172 4.00 -5.14 8.72
C MET A 172 3.43 -5.09 10.13
N GLY A 173 2.88 -6.20 10.63
CA GLY A 173 2.36 -6.23 11.98
C GLY A 173 3.47 -6.23 13.02
N GLN A 174 4.66 -6.78 12.71
CA GLN A 174 5.81 -6.68 13.60
C GLN A 174 6.31 -5.23 13.74
N LEU A 175 6.50 -4.52 12.62
CA LEU A 175 6.90 -3.10 12.63
C LEU A 175 5.85 -2.22 13.34
N GLU A 176 4.56 -2.46 13.07
CA GLU A 176 3.46 -1.69 13.67
C GLU A 176 3.27 -1.93 15.16
N THR A 177 3.51 -3.16 15.64
CA THR A 177 3.40 -3.52 17.07
C THR A 177 4.43 -2.74 17.88
N GLU A 178 5.59 -2.49 17.29
CA GLU A 178 6.69 -1.73 17.88
C GLU A 178 6.56 -0.21 17.62
N GLY A 179 5.45 0.22 17.02
CA GLY A 179 5.12 1.64 16.85
C GLY A 179 5.79 2.33 15.65
N LEU A 180 6.38 1.57 14.73
CA LEU A 180 6.91 2.12 13.48
C LEU A 180 5.79 2.30 12.45
N CYS A 181 5.74 3.49 11.86
CA CYS A 181 4.91 3.77 10.69
C CYS A 181 5.64 3.31 9.43
N TRP A 182 4.88 2.85 8.44
CA TRP A 182 5.42 2.43 7.15
C TRP A 182 4.50 2.92 6.03
N VAL A 183 5.09 3.15 4.86
CA VAL A 183 4.39 3.61 3.66
C VAL A 183 4.70 2.63 2.53
N PRO A 184 3.67 2.04 1.90
CA PRO A 184 3.89 1.26 0.68
C PRO A 184 4.23 2.23 -0.46
N VAL A 185 5.40 2.08 -1.06
CA VAL A 185 5.83 2.89 -2.21
C VAL A 185 5.88 2.00 -3.45
N PRO A 186 5.01 2.25 -4.44
CA PRO A 186 5.06 1.52 -5.70
C PRO A 186 6.19 2.06 -6.58
N GLU A 187 7.17 1.21 -6.88
CA GLU A 187 8.30 1.50 -7.78
C GLU A 187 8.36 0.47 -8.93
N HIS A 188 9.31 0.68 -9.86
CA HIS A 188 9.40 -0.06 -11.12
C HIS A 188 9.65 -1.57 -10.95
N ALA A 189 10.34 -1.96 -9.88
CA ALA A 189 10.60 -3.36 -9.55
C ALA A 189 9.64 -3.94 -8.50
N GLY A 190 8.71 -3.17 -7.91
CA GLY A 190 7.71 -3.73 -7.00
C GLY A 190 7.13 -2.74 -6.01
N THR A 191 6.33 -3.24 -5.07
CA THR A 191 5.90 -2.43 -3.92
C THR A 191 6.93 -2.60 -2.82
N TYR A 192 7.74 -1.58 -2.59
CA TYR A 192 8.64 -1.52 -1.45
C TYR A 192 7.94 -0.93 -0.25
N LEU A 193 8.45 -1.25 0.93
CA LEU A 193 7.99 -0.66 2.18
C LEU A 193 9.01 0.38 2.61
N ARG A 194 8.57 1.60 2.81
CA ARG A 194 9.41 2.65 3.39
C ARG A 194 9.04 2.88 4.83
N VAL A 195 10.03 2.86 5.70
CA VAL A 195 9.89 3.20 7.12
C VAL A 195 10.59 4.55 7.32
N PRO A 196 9.85 5.67 7.37
CA PRO A 196 10.43 6.97 7.64
C PRO A 196 10.94 7.04 9.09
N LEU A 197 12.14 7.58 9.26
CA LEU A 197 12.79 7.76 10.57
C LEU A 197 12.70 9.22 11.03
N ALA A 198 12.95 9.45 12.32
CA ALA A 198 12.80 10.76 12.95
C ALA A 198 13.80 11.81 12.43
N ASP A 199 14.97 11.36 11.98
CA ASP A 199 16.01 12.19 11.38
C ASP A 199 15.75 12.52 9.89
N SER A 200 14.54 12.22 9.38
CA SER A 200 14.14 12.36 7.97
C SER A 200 14.89 11.45 6.99
N SER A 201 15.64 10.47 7.48
CA SER A 201 16.10 9.34 6.67
C SER A 201 15.01 8.27 6.55
N GLU A 202 15.20 7.29 5.67
CA GLU A 202 14.23 6.21 5.47
C GLU A 202 14.91 4.85 5.34
N ILE A 203 14.23 3.81 5.84
CA ILE A 203 14.59 2.42 5.57
C ILE A 203 13.67 1.92 4.46
N THR A 204 14.26 1.46 3.36
CA THR A 204 13.55 0.82 2.26
C THR A 204 13.69 -0.69 2.39
N ILE A 205 12.56 -1.39 2.45
CA ILE A 205 12.48 -2.85 2.53
C ILE A 205 11.90 -3.39 1.23
N SER A 206 12.63 -4.33 0.64
CA SER A 206 12.32 -4.96 -0.62
C SER A 206 12.40 -6.49 -0.52
N GLY A 207 11.64 -7.16 -1.38
CA GLY A 207 11.83 -8.56 -1.64
C GLY A 207 12.99 -8.81 -2.59
N ALA A 208 13.89 -9.71 -2.25
CA ALA A 208 14.93 -10.20 -3.14
C ALA A 208 14.48 -11.50 -3.82
N THR A 209 14.87 -11.70 -5.08
CA THR A 209 14.88 -13.06 -5.67
C THR A 209 16.17 -13.78 -5.27
N ALA A 210 16.15 -15.11 -5.26
CA ALA A 210 17.27 -16.00 -4.86
C ALA A 210 18.62 -15.70 -5.58
N ASP A 211 18.59 -14.94 -6.67
CA ASP A 211 19.75 -14.57 -7.48
C ASP A 211 20.37 -13.22 -7.08
N GLY A 212 19.86 -12.56 -6.01
CA GLY A 212 20.36 -11.27 -5.52
C GLY A 212 19.99 -10.07 -6.39
N ARG A 213 19.07 -10.25 -7.35
CA ARG A 213 18.40 -9.16 -8.08
C ARG A 213 17.11 -8.78 -7.37
N GLU A 214 16.80 -7.48 -7.37
CA GLU A 214 15.49 -6.98 -6.92
C GLU A 214 14.38 -7.81 -7.56
N ALA A 215 13.51 -8.37 -6.72
CA ALA A 215 12.41 -9.17 -7.21
C ALA A 215 11.51 -8.33 -8.11
N SER A 216 10.94 -8.96 -9.14
CA SER A 216 10.08 -8.27 -10.10
C SER A 216 8.79 -7.76 -9.48
N SER A 217 8.13 -6.86 -10.22
CA SER A 217 6.95 -6.06 -9.87
C SER A 217 5.64 -6.83 -9.58
N GLN A 218 5.74 -8.13 -9.33
CA GLN A 218 4.65 -9.10 -9.30
C GLN A 218 4.37 -9.72 -7.92
N HIS A 219 5.05 -9.25 -6.88
CA HIS A 219 4.93 -9.81 -5.52
C HIS A 219 4.62 -8.71 -4.50
N THR A 220 3.70 -8.99 -3.59
CA THR A 220 3.58 -8.17 -2.38
C THR A 220 4.79 -8.45 -1.50
N ALA A 221 5.21 -7.50 -0.65
CA ALA A 221 6.31 -7.73 0.30
C ALA A 221 6.16 -9.10 1.00
N ALA A 222 4.93 -9.46 1.37
CA ALA A 222 4.62 -10.74 1.97
C ALA A 222 5.03 -11.96 1.13
N ASP A 223 5.09 -11.92 -0.20
CA ASP A 223 5.26 -13.08 -1.09
C ASP A 223 6.72 -13.48 -1.38
N HIS A 224 7.72 -12.78 -0.84
CA HIS A 224 9.12 -13.03 -1.18
C HIS A 224 9.78 -14.13 -0.33
N ALA A 225 10.69 -14.86 -0.97
CA ALA A 225 11.50 -15.91 -0.33
C ALA A 225 12.76 -15.36 0.37
N ASP A 226 13.20 -14.16 -0.03
CA ASP A 226 14.36 -13.45 0.52
C ASP A 226 14.02 -11.95 0.67
N TRP A 227 14.65 -11.30 1.63
CA TRP A 227 14.44 -9.91 2.01
C TRP A 227 15.72 -9.09 1.89
N LEU A 228 15.56 -7.81 1.59
CA LEU A 228 16.62 -6.80 1.67
C LEU A 228 16.04 -5.55 2.34
N ALA A 229 16.74 -5.03 3.34
CA ALA A 229 16.46 -3.73 3.94
C ALA A 229 17.70 -2.85 3.82
N VAL A 230 17.49 -1.63 3.36
CA VAL A 230 18.55 -0.65 3.12
C VAL A 230 18.13 0.66 3.77
N TRP A 231 19.02 1.24 4.56
CA TRP A 231 18.87 2.57 5.12
C TRP A 231 19.56 3.58 4.21
N GLY A 232 18.90 4.72 3.94
CA GLY A 232 19.44 5.77 3.11
C GLY A 232 18.98 7.16 3.58
N GLY A 233 19.91 8.12 3.55
CA GLY A 233 19.62 9.55 3.72
C GLY A 233 19.58 10.29 2.38
N PHE A 234 19.33 11.61 2.42
CA PHE A 234 19.24 12.50 1.26
C PHE A 234 20.48 12.56 0.33
N ASN A 235 21.61 11.94 0.69
CA ASN A 235 22.90 12.08 0.01
C ASN A 235 23.34 10.82 -0.79
N ASP A 236 22.41 9.99 -1.26
CA ASP A 236 22.68 8.79 -2.09
C ASP A 236 23.60 7.71 -1.46
N SER A 237 23.91 7.81 -0.16
CA SER A 237 24.62 6.76 0.56
C SER A 237 23.64 5.76 1.17
N PHE A 238 23.69 4.53 0.69
CA PHE A 238 22.84 3.42 1.15
C PHE A 238 23.66 2.44 1.99
N VAL A 239 23.15 2.07 3.17
CA VAL A 239 23.73 1.04 4.03
C VAL A 239 22.77 -0.12 4.13
N GLU A 240 23.28 -1.34 3.94
CA GLU A 240 22.50 -2.55 4.14
C GLU A 240 22.19 -2.74 5.63
N VAL A 241 20.90 -2.74 5.97
CA VAL A 241 20.37 -2.99 7.32
C VAL A 241 20.13 -4.48 7.52
N TYR A 242 19.61 -5.14 6.50
CA TYR A 242 19.33 -6.57 6.53
C TYR A 242 19.40 -7.15 5.13
N ARG A 243 19.92 -8.36 5.01
CA ARG A 243 19.75 -9.19 3.81
C ARG A 243 19.48 -10.61 4.28
N SER A 244 18.44 -11.23 3.72
CA SER A 244 18.22 -12.66 3.92
C SER A 244 19.46 -13.40 3.45
N ALA A 245 20.15 -14.01 4.40
CA ALA A 245 21.27 -14.87 4.09
C ALA A 245 20.75 -16.23 3.62
N ARG A 246 21.53 -16.93 2.79
CA ARG A 246 21.33 -18.34 2.37
C ARG A 246 21.33 -19.37 3.53
N ARG A 247 20.89 -19.00 4.74
CA ARG A 247 21.09 -19.69 6.02
C ARG A 247 20.00 -20.72 6.36
N GLY A 248 19.07 -21.03 5.44
CA GLY A 248 18.07 -22.08 5.68
C GLY A 248 17.11 -21.77 6.83
N LEU A 249 16.91 -20.48 7.13
CA LEU A 249 15.90 -20.03 8.09
C LEU A 249 14.50 -20.29 7.54
N THR A 250 13.55 -20.58 8.43
CA THR A 250 12.14 -20.60 8.05
C THR A 250 11.68 -19.18 7.75
N ARG A 251 10.70 -19.02 6.84
CA ARG A 251 10.17 -17.70 6.46
C ARG A 251 9.75 -16.83 7.66
N ALA A 252 9.15 -17.44 8.68
CA ALA A 252 8.75 -16.74 9.89
C ALA A 252 9.97 -16.23 10.70
N ALA A 253 11.02 -17.05 10.83
CA ALA A 253 12.25 -16.66 11.51
C ALA A 253 13.03 -15.59 10.73
N ASP A 254 13.04 -15.66 9.40
CA ASP A 254 13.70 -14.68 8.53
C ASP A 254 12.97 -13.32 8.56
N THR A 255 11.64 -13.33 8.53
CA THR A 255 10.81 -12.12 8.70
C THR A 255 11.01 -11.48 10.08
N ALA A 256 11.14 -12.30 11.13
CA ALA A 256 11.40 -11.81 12.48
C ALA A 256 12.81 -11.19 12.61
N ALA A 257 13.82 -11.79 11.99
CA ALA A 257 15.18 -11.27 11.97
C ALA A 257 15.28 -9.95 11.19
N LEU A 258 14.58 -9.85 10.05
CA LEU A 258 14.43 -8.60 9.30
C LEU A 258 13.79 -7.51 10.16
N ALA A 259 12.64 -7.79 10.78
CA ALA A 259 11.95 -6.81 11.61
C ALA A 259 12.83 -6.33 12.77
N ALA A 260 13.55 -7.25 13.43
CA ALA A 260 14.48 -6.92 14.51
C ALA A 260 15.61 -5.98 14.03
N ALA A 261 16.21 -6.24 12.87
CA ALA A 261 17.26 -5.39 12.30
C ALA A 261 16.74 -4.00 11.93
N VAL A 262 15.54 -3.91 11.34
CA VAL A 262 14.89 -2.63 11.02
C VAL A 262 14.60 -1.84 12.30
N LEU A 263 14.15 -2.51 13.37
CA LEU A 263 13.88 -1.87 14.66
C LEU A 263 15.16 -1.39 15.36
N GLU A 264 16.24 -2.16 15.27
CA GLU A 264 17.54 -1.75 15.80
C GLU A 264 18.05 -0.49 15.08
N CYS A 265 18.04 -0.50 13.74
CA CYS A 265 18.39 0.66 12.93
C CYS A 265 17.47 1.86 13.23
N ALA A 266 16.16 1.64 13.34
CA ALA A 266 15.23 2.72 13.69
C ALA A 266 15.56 3.34 15.05
N ARG A 267 15.89 2.54 16.08
CA ARG A 267 16.28 3.04 17.41
C ARG A 267 17.55 3.89 17.36
N GLU A 268 18.55 3.49 16.57
CA GLU A 268 19.79 4.25 16.39
C GLU A 268 19.56 5.61 15.74
N HIS A 269 18.58 5.70 14.85
CA HIS A 269 18.21 6.91 14.08
C HIS A 269 16.99 7.65 14.65
N GLY A 270 16.68 7.43 15.94
CA GLY A 270 15.63 8.16 16.67
C GLY A 270 14.19 7.74 16.35
N GLY A 271 14.00 6.72 15.50
CA GLY A 271 12.75 5.98 15.32
C GLY A 271 12.50 5.01 16.47
N GLY A 272 12.29 5.54 17.67
CA GLY A 272 11.66 4.79 18.76
C GLY A 272 10.14 4.90 18.69
N PRO A 273 9.38 4.01 19.36
CA PRO A 273 7.94 4.21 19.53
C PRO A 273 7.72 5.62 20.06
N VAL A 274 6.67 6.29 19.59
CA VAL A 274 6.10 7.43 20.32
C VAL A 274 5.81 6.89 21.72
N LEU A 275 6.72 7.13 22.66
CA LEU A 275 6.53 6.84 24.06
C LEU A 275 5.24 7.56 24.41
N LYS A 276 4.17 6.78 24.62
CA LYS A 276 3.00 7.24 25.37
C LYS A 276 3.57 7.95 26.58
N ASP A 277 3.28 9.24 26.70
CA ASP A 277 3.58 10.00 27.91
C ASP A 277 3.26 9.10 29.10
N ALA A 278 4.29 8.72 29.86
CA ALA A 278 4.08 8.12 31.16
C ALA A 278 3.13 9.06 31.91
N PRO A 279 2.06 8.56 32.54
CA PRO A 279 1.19 9.42 33.32
C PRO A 279 2.09 10.16 34.32
N LYS A 280 2.17 11.48 34.20
CA LYS A 280 2.81 12.33 35.20
C LYS A 280 2.21 11.92 36.53
N GLN A 281 3.02 11.26 37.38
CA GLN A 281 2.67 11.13 38.77
C GLN A 281 2.36 12.55 39.27
N PRO A 282 1.20 12.77 39.92
CA PRO A 282 0.95 14.05 40.55
C PRO A 282 2.07 14.26 41.55
N HIS A 283 2.81 15.36 41.38
CA HIS A 283 3.82 15.79 42.33
C HIS A 283 3.16 15.86 43.71
N SER A 284 3.56 14.94 44.59
CA SER A 284 3.55 15.16 46.03
C SER A 284 4.46 16.34 46.30
N GLY A 285 3.85 17.52 46.43
CA GLY A 285 4.50 18.77 46.79
C GLY A 285 3.75 19.40 47.94
N GLU A 286 4.33 19.26 49.12
CA GLU A 286 4.00 19.96 50.36
C GLU A 286 3.62 21.42 50.13
N LEU A 287 2.49 21.84 50.69
CA LEU A 287 2.30 23.20 51.15
C LEU A 287 2.03 23.13 52.65
N ALA A 288 3.12 23.20 53.40
CA ALA A 288 3.11 23.63 54.78
C ALA A 288 3.59 25.09 54.84
N GLN A 289 2.80 25.89 55.54
CA GLN A 289 3.16 27.06 56.34
C GLN A 289 3.36 28.45 55.70
N ASP A 290 2.51 29.35 56.22
CA ASP A 290 2.75 30.72 56.68
C ASP A 290 3.04 31.85 55.67
N ALA A 291 1.98 32.62 55.37
CA ALA A 291 1.89 34.06 55.66
C ALA A 291 0.42 34.53 55.56
#